data_AF-A0A970HIR9-F1
#
_entry.id   AF-A0A970HIR9-F1
#
_cell.length_a   1.000
_cell.length_b   1.000
_cell.length_c   1.000
_cell.angle_alpha   90.00
_cell.angle_beta   90.00
_cell.angle_gamma   90.00
#
_symmetry.space_group_name_H-M   'P 1'
#
loop_
_entity.id
_entity.type
_entity.pdbx_description
1 polymer ?
#
loop_
_entity_poly.entity_id
_entity_poly.type
_entity_poly.pdbx_seq_one_letter_code
_entity_poly.pdbx_strand_id
1 'polypeptide(L)' 'MKKRIEELRKNLNRLVMEEEWNLDEILRVSKELDLLILEYYREEGYYDENFYR' A
#
# COMPACT_ATOMS: atom_id res chain seq x y z
N MET A 1 0.55 -8.40 -8.95
CA MET A 1 0.88 -7.02 -8.53
C MET A 1 0.01 -5.93 -9.19
N LYS A 2 0.01 -5.79 -10.53
CA LYS A 2 -0.69 -4.69 -11.25
C LYS A 2 -2.16 -4.46 -10.85
N LYS A 3 -2.98 -5.52 -10.79
CA LYS A 3 -4.40 -5.43 -10.40
C LYS A 3 -4.61 -4.90 -8.97
N ARG A 4 -3.77 -5.34 -8.02
CA ARG A 4 -3.81 -4.87 -6.61
C ARG A 4 -3.43 -3.39 -6.50
N ILE A 5 -2.44 -2.94 -7.28
CA ILE A 5 -2.08 -1.51 -7.36
C ILE A 5 -3.24 -0.68 -7.93
N GLU A 6 -3.90 -1.16 -8.98
CA GLU A 6 -5.06 -0.46 -9.56
C GLU A 6 -6.23 -0.35 -8.57
N GLU A 7 -6.50 -1.40 -7.80
CA GLU A 7 -7.52 -1.39 -6.73
C GLU A 7 -7.17 -0.41 -5.60
N LEU A 8 -5.92 -0.41 -5.13
CA LEU A 8 -5.47 0.54 -4.11
C LEU A 8 -5.52 1.99 -4.58
N ARG A 9 -5.15 2.25 -5.85
CA ARG A 9 -5.25 3.58 -6.43
C ARG A 9 -6.70 4.07 -6.46
N LYS A 10 -7.66 3.20 -6.79
CA LYS A 10 -9.09 3.54 -6.72
C LYS A 10 -9.53 3.84 -5.29
N ASN A 11 -9.10 3.04 -4.32
CA ASN A 11 -9.43 3.24 -2.91
C ASN A 11 -8.86 4.56 -2.37
N LEU A 12 -7.61 4.88 -2.68
CA LEU A 12 -6.98 6.16 -2.33
C LEU A 12 -7.72 7.34 -2.97
N ASN A 13 -8.03 7.25 -4.27
CA ASN A 13 -8.76 8.32 -4.95
C ASN A 13 -10.14 8.55 -4.33
N ARG A 14 -10.85 7.48 -3.92
CA ARG A 14 -12.10 7.62 -3.18
C ARG A 14 -11.89 8.36 -1.86
N LEU A 15 -10.92 7.93 -1.04
CA LEU A 15 -10.64 8.52 0.27
C LEU A 15 -10.23 10.00 0.19
N VAL A 16 -9.49 10.39 -0.85
CA VAL A 16 -9.07 11.80 -1.06
C VAL A 16 -10.24 12.67 -1.54
N MET A 17 -11.25 12.08 -2.16
CA MET A 17 -12.46 12.78 -2.63
C MET A 17 -13.56 12.86 -1.55
N GLU A 18 -13.40 12.18 -0.42
CA GLU A 18 -14.33 12.26 0.71
C GLU A 18 -14.13 13.57 1.47
N GLU A 19 -15.24 14.26 1.79
CA GLU A 19 -15.21 15.51 2.57
C GLU A 19 -14.75 15.28 4.02
N GLU A 20 -15.04 14.10 4.57
CA GLU A 20 -14.57 13.66 5.89
C GLU A 20 -13.70 12.41 5.75
N TRP A 21 -12.54 12.44 6.40
CA TRP A 21 -11.56 11.36 6.29
C TRP A 21 -11.92 10.19 7.21
N ASN A 22 -12.17 9.03 6.60
CA ASN A 22 -12.29 7.79 7.34
C ASN A 22 -10.90 7.23 7.71
N LEU A 23 -10.45 7.51 8.94
CA LEU A 23 -9.14 7.11 9.45
C LEU A 23 -8.90 5.60 9.40
N ASP A 24 -9.92 4.77 9.64
CA ASP A 24 -9.78 3.31 9.61
C ASP A 24 -9.53 2.81 8.19
N GLU A 25 -10.22 3.38 7.21
CA GLU A 25 -10.01 3.03 5.80
C GLU A 25 -8.65 3.52 5.29
N ILE A 26 -8.22 4.71 5.70
CA ILE A 26 -6.88 5.24 5.41
C ILE A 26 -5.80 4.30 5.97
N LEU A 27 -5.94 3.89 7.23
CA LEU A 27 -4.99 2.97 7.87
C LEU A 27 -4.94 1.61 7.17
N ARG A 28 -6.10 1.07 6.75
CA ARG A 28 -6.17 -0.18 5.98
C ARG A 28 -5.41 -0.05 4.66
N VAL A 29 -5.68 1.01 3.90
CA VAL A 29 -5.04 1.26 2.59
C VAL A 29 -3.54 1.47 2.75
N SER A 30 -3.09 2.16 3.80
CA SER A 30 -1.66 2.33 4.11
C SER A 30 -0.96 0.99 4.34
N LYS A 31 -1.55 0.10 5.15
CA LYS A 31 -0.97 -1.23 5.41
C LYS A 31 -0.89 -2.09 4.16
N GLU A 32 -1.90 -2.01 3.29
CA GLU A 32 -1.91 -2.75 2.02
C GLU A 32 -0.83 -2.24 1.05
N LEU A 33 -0.53 -0.93 1.06
CA LEU A 33 0.57 -0.36 0.28
C LEU A 33 1.93 -0.82 0.81
N ASP A 34 2.14 -0.82 2.14
CA ASP A 34 3.38 -1.31 2.74
C ASP A 34 3.67 -2.76 2.35
N LEU A 35 2.64 -3.62 2.38
CA LEU A 35 2.76 -5.02 1.95
C LEU A 35 3.15 -5.15 0.48
N LEU A 36 2.59 -4.31 -0.39
CA LEU A 36 2.94 -4.30 -1.82
C LEU A 36 4.36 -3.82 -2.07
N ILE A 37 4.82 -2.82 -1.32
CA ILE A 37 6.22 -2.35 -1.39
C ILE A 37 7.16 -3.48 -0.99
N LEU A 38 6.86 -4.20 0.09
CA LEU A 38 7.64 -5.36 0.52
C LEU A 38 7.59 -6.52 -0.50
N GLU A 39 6.45 -6.76 -1.15
CA GLU A 39 6.35 -7.72 -2.26
C GLU A 39 7.22 -7.30 -3.45
N TYR A 40 7.19 -6.03 -3.84
CA TYR A 40 8.01 -5.49 -4.92
C TYR A 40 9.51 -5.68 -4.66
N TYR A 41 9.98 -5.30 -3.45
CA TYR A 41 11.39 -5.51 -3.09
C TYR A 41 11.80 -6.98 -3.00
N ARG A 42 10.87 -7.90 -2.66
CA ARG A 42 11.10 -9.36 -2.74
C ARG A 42 11.25 -9.84 -4.17
N GLU A 43 10.35 -9.42 -5.06
CA GLU A 43 10.36 -9.84 -6.47
C GLU A 43 11.58 -9.30 -7.22
N GLU A 44 12.03 -8.08 -6.90
CA GLU A 44 13.22 -7.45 -7.51
C GLU A 44 14.56 -7.92 -6.89
N GLY A 45 14.55 -8.86 -5.93
CA GLY A 45 15.76 -9.40 -5.32
C GLY A 45 16.49 -8.45 -4.36
N TYR A 46 15.85 -7.35 -3.93
CA TYR A 46 16.37 -6.34 -3.00
C TYR A 46 16.07 -6.68 -1.53
N TYR A 47 15.92 -7.96 -1.18
CA TYR A 47 15.74 -8.38 0.20
C TYR A 47 17.11 -8.42 0.90
N ASP A 48 17.56 -7.27 1.41
CA ASP A 48 18.59 -7.22 2.44
C ASP A 48 17.91 -7.39 3.81
N GLU A 49 18.08 -8.56 4.43
CA GLU A 49 17.54 -8.91 5.76
C GLU A 49 17.97 -7.94 6.88
N ASN A 50 18.85 -6.97 6.61
CA ASN A 50 19.41 -6.07 7.61
C ASN A 50 18.63 -4.76 7.84
N PHE A 51 17.57 -4.45 7.09
CA PHE A 51 16.92 -3.12 7.19
C PHE A 51 15.96 -2.95 8.40
N TYR A 52 15.67 -4.01 9.15
CA TYR A 52 14.75 -3.98 10.31
C TYR A 52 15.39 -4.53 11.60
N ARG A 53 16.72 -4.47 11.73
CA ARG A 53 17.42 -4.89 12.95
C ARG A 53 17.76 -3.73 13.87
#